data_AF-A0A430UYX5-F1
#
_entry.id   AF-A0A430UYX5-F1
#
_cell.length_a   1.000
_cell.length_b   1.000
_cell.length_c   1.000
_cell.angle_alpha   90.00
_cell.angle_beta   90.00
_cell.angle_gamma   90.00
#
_symmetry.space_group_name_H-M   'P 1'
#
loop_
_entity.id
_entity.type
_entity.pdbx_description
1 polymer ?
#
loop_
_entity_poly.entity_id
_entity_poly.type
_entity_poly.pdbx_seq_one_letter_code
_entity_poly.pdbx_strand_id
1 'polypeptide(L)'
;MKPLKRQGASHRKGNGKTLWVFRLSLLLERLRPRVYLKPPPTLVQELKQVHQPLRLDLSYYAARSGQEYVLIPWDAYMEEGQEILRSL
;
A
#
# COMPACT_ATOMS: atom_id res chain seq x y z
N MET A 1 -70.77 1.69 16.72
CA MET A 1 -69.45 1.04 16.86
C MET A 1 -69.04 0.49 15.50
N LYS A 2 -67.97 0.99 14.88
CA LYS A 2 -67.44 0.52 13.59
C LYS A 2 -66.23 -0.41 13.85
N PRO A 3 -66.12 -1.58 13.22
CA PRO A 3 -65.00 -2.48 13.49
C PRO A 3 -63.72 -2.01 12.80
N LEU A 4 -62.60 -2.10 13.53
CA LEU A 4 -61.24 -1.86 13.04
C LEU A 4 -60.90 -2.83 11.90
N LYS A 5 -60.66 -2.30 10.70
CA LYS A 5 -60.03 -3.05 9.59
C LYS A 5 -58.57 -3.36 9.98
N ARG A 6 -58.29 -4.59 10.40
CA ARG A 6 -56.94 -5.14 10.42
C ARG A 6 -56.46 -5.27 8.97
N GLN A 7 -55.58 -4.37 8.54
CA GLN A 7 -54.85 -4.56 7.30
C GLN A 7 -53.79 -5.62 7.56
N GLY A 8 -54.08 -6.85 7.13
CA GLY A 8 -53.08 -7.91 7.06
C GLY A 8 -51.96 -7.47 6.12
N ALA A 9 -50.74 -7.43 6.64
CA ALA A 9 -49.55 -7.26 5.83
C ALA A 9 -49.53 -8.36 4.78
N SER A 10 -49.67 -7.95 3.51
CA SER A 10 -49.52 -8.81 2.35
C SER A 10 -48.08 -9.32 2.34
N HIS A 11 -47.89 -10.53 2.87
CA HIS A 11 -46.61 -11.21 2.85
C HIS A 11 -46.31 -11.56 1.39
N ARG A 12 -45.55 -10.68 0.73
CA ARG A 12 -45.19 -10.76 -0.70
C ARG A 12 -44.50 -12.10 -0.96
N LYS A 13 -45.28 -13.01 -1.56
CA LYS A 13 -44.86 -14.24 -2.21
C LYS A 13 -43.90 -13.89 -3.35
N GLY A 14 -42.59 -13.96 -3.13
CA GLY A 14 -41.62 -13.63 -4.18
C GLY A 14 -40.13 -13.66 -3.79
N ASN A 15 -39.71 -14.38 -2.74
CA ASN A 15 -38.32 -14.31 -2.26
C ASN A 15 -37.32 -15.26 -2.94
N GLY A 16 -37.77 -16.20 -3.78
CA GLY A 16 -36.88 -17.20 -4.39
C GLY A 16 -35.88 -16.61 -5.38
N LYS A 17 -36.31 -15.61 -6.18
CA LYS A 17 -35.46 -14.95 -7.18
C LYS A 17 -34.39 -14.08 -6.52
N THR A 18 -34.76 -13.33 -5.48
CA THR A 18 -33.83 -12.47 -4.73
C THR A 18 -32.75 -13.28 -4.02
N LEU A 19 -33.13 -14.41 -3.42
CA LEU A 19 -32.18 -15.36 -2.80
C LEU A 19 -31.23 -15.97 -3.82
N TRP A 20 -31.72 -16.28 -5.01
CA TRP A 20 -30.91 -16.82 -6.10
C TRP A 20 -29.91 -15.79 -6.62
N VAL A 21 -30.34 -14.54 -6.84
CA VAL A 21 -29.46 -13.43 -7.23
C VAL A 21 -28.36 -13.20 -6.19
N PHE A 22 -28.70 -13.22 -4.90
CA PHE A 22 -27.74 -13.06 -3.81
C PHE A 22 -26.72 -14.21 -3.73
N ARG A 23 -27.17 -15.45 -3.92
CA ARG A 23 -26.28 -16.61 -3.98
C ARG A 23 -25.36 -16.55 -5.19
N LEU A 24 -25.88 -16.11 -6.33
CA LEU A 24 -25.09 -15.95 -7.56
C LEU A 24 -24.04 -14.85 -7.41
N SER A 25 -24.40 -13.69 -6.85
CA SER A 25 -23.45 -12.62 -6.60
C SER A 25 -22.32 -13.04 -5.65
N LEU A 26 -22.64 -13.83 -4.62
CA LEU A 26 -21.63 -14.35 -3.69
C LEU A 26 -20.68 -15.36 -4.37
N LEU A 27 -21.20 -16.19 -5.27
CA LEU A 27 -20.36 -17.11 -6.06
C LEU A 27 -19.46 -16.36 -7.03
N LEU A 28 -19.97 -15.33 -7.70
CA LEU A 28 -19.19 -14.49 -8.61
C LEU A 28 -18.09 -13.72 -7.86
N GLU A 29 -18.38 -13.21 -6.67
CA GLU A 29 -17.37 -12.53 -5.84
C GLU A 29 -16.26 -13.50 -5.39
N ARG A 30 -16.60 -14.76 -5.11
CA ARG A 30 -15.61 -15.82 -4.80
C ARG A 30 -14.78 -16.23 -6.00
N LEU A 31 -15.34 -16.13 -7.21
CA LEU A 31 -14.63 -16.39 -8.47
C LEU A 31 -13.84 -15.20 -8.97
N ARG A 32 -14.02 -14.02 -8.36
CA ARG A 32 -13.25 -12.83 -8.71
C ARG A 32 -11.77 -13.12 -8.44
N PRO A 33 -10.89 -13.01 -9.45
CA PRO A 33 -9.47 -13.15 -9.21
C PRO A 33 -9.09 -12.10 -8.17
N ARG A 34 -8.52 -12.56 -7.03
CA ARG A 34 -7.91 -11.65 -6.07
C ARG A 34 -6.89 -10.86 -6.88
N VAL A 35 -7.18 -9.58 -7.10
CA VAL A 35 -6.25 -8.67 -7.75
C VAL A 35 -5.08 -8.54 -6.79
N TYR A 36 -4.09 -9.41 -6.97
CA TYR A 36 -2.79 -9.21 -6.39
C TYR A 36 -2.29 -7.94 -7.05
N LEU A 37 -2.37 -6.82 -6.34
CA LEU A 37 -1.69 -5.62 -6.75
C LEU A 37 -0.24 -6.02 -6.88
N LYS A 38 0.24 -6.12 -8.13
CA LYS A 38 1.62 -6.47 -8.42
C LYS A 38 2.47 -5.54 -7.54
N PRO A 39 3.37 -6.09 -6.70
CA PRO A 39 4.23 -5.22 -5.92
C PRO A 39 4.94 -4.27 -6.88
N PRO A 40 5.18 -3.01 -6.47
CA PRO A 40 5.84 -2.06 -7.35
C PRO A 40 7.14 -2.67 -7.86
N PRO A 41 7.49 -2.46 -9.14
CA PRO A 41 8.66 -3.08 -9.75
C PRO A 41 9.91 -2.79 -8.92
N THR A 42 10.85 -3.74 -8.88
CA THR A 42 12.03 -3.73 -8.01
C THR A 42 12.81 -2.42 -8.06
N LEU A 43 12.96 -1.82 -9.24
CA LEU A 43 13.61 -0.53 -9.45
C LEU A 43 12.96 0.62 -8.65
N VAL A 44 11.64 0.60 -8.49
CA VAL A 44 10.90 1.60 -7.69
C VAL A 44 11.11 1.37 -6.19
N GLN A 45 11.38 0.13 -5.78
CA GLN A 45 11.70 -0.19 -4.39
C GLN A 45 13.12 0.23 -4.03
N GLU A 46 14.09 -0.02 -4.93
CA GLU A 46 15.48 0.40 -4.75
C GLU A 46 15.60 1.94 -4.67
N LEU A 47 14.96 2.68 -5.57
CA LEU A 47 14.93 4.15 -5.53
C LEU A 47 14.38 4.69 -4.20
N LYS A 48 13.35 4.04 -3.62
CA LYS A 48 12.82 4.41 -2.30
C LYS A 48 13.80 4.12 -1.16
N GLN A 49 14.62 3.07 -1.28
CA GLN A 49 15.64 2.75 -0.28
C GLN A 49 16.84 3.69 -0.37
N VAL A 50 17.18 4.13 -1.59
CA VAL A 50 18.32 5.02 -1.85
C VAL A 50 18.03 6.47 -1.45
N HIS A 51 16.79 6.93 -1.59
CA HIS A 51 16.39 8.27 -1.15
C HIS A 51 15.86 8.25 0.28
N GLN A 52 16.74 8.04 1.26
CA GLN A 52 16.43 8.54 2.59
C GLN A 52 16.29 10.06 2.49
N PRO A 53 15.21 10.65 3.06
CA PRO A 53 15.07 12.09 3.08
C PRO A 53 16.30 12.73 3.74
N LEU A 54 16.76 13.85 3.19
CA LEU A 54 17.88 14.61 3.73
C LEU A 54 17.63 14.90 5.23
N ARG A 55 18.51 14.36 6.05
CA ARG A 55 18.44 14.41 7.51
C ARG A 55 19.27 15.60 7.98
N LEU A 56 18.60 16.66 8.42
CA LEU A 56 19.25 17.90 8.85
C LEU A 56 20.00 17.76 10.19
N ASP A 57 19.75 16.67 10.91
CA ASP A 57 20.42 16.27 12.15
C ASP A 57 21.79 15.62 11.91
N LEU A 58 22.09 15.21 10.69
CA LEU A 58 23.38 14.60 10.34
C LEU A 58 24.38 15.66 9.84
N SER A 59 25.65 15.41 10.14
CA SER A 59 26.74 16.20 9.55
C SER A 59 26.93 15.80 8.08
N TYR A 60 27.27 16.76 7.23
CA TYR A 60 27.51 16.53 5.81
C TYR A 60 28.95 16.86 5.44
N TYR A 61 29.58 15.97 4.68
CA TYR A 61 30.90 16.20 4.12
C TYR A 61 30.79 16.62 2.65
N ALA A 62 31.55 17.64 2.25
CA ALA A 62 31.62 18.07 0.87
C ALA A 62 32.61 17.17 0.10
N ALA A 63 32.08 16.34 -0.78
CA ALA A 63 32.87 15.55 -1.71
C ALA A 63 32.91 16.22 -3.08
N ARG A 64 34.07 16.17 -3.74
CA ARG A 64 34.23 16.66 -5.10
C ARG A 64 33.99 15.52 -6.08
N SER A 65 33.03 15.71 -6.98
CA SER A 65 32.79 14.81 -8.11
C SER A 65 33.03 15.57 -9.41
N GLY A 66 34.19 15.34 -10.03
CA GLY A 66 34.60 16.08 -11.22
C GLY A 66 34.69 17.59 -10.99
N GLN A 67 33.80 18.35 -11.64
CA GLN A 67 33.71 19.82 -11.52
C GLN A 67 32.72 20.30 -10.46
N GLU A 68 31.91 19.40 -9.88
CA GLU A 68 30.86 19.75 -8.93
C GLU A 68 31.20 19.29 -7.50
N TYR A 69 30.55 19.92 -6.52
CA TYR A 69 30.58 19.47 -5.13
C TYR A 69 29.24 18.81 -4.79
N VAL A 70 29.32 17.62 -4.20
CA VAL A 70 28.19 16.85 -3.71
C VAL A 70 28.31 16.76 -2.19
N LEU A 71 27.20 16.96 -1.48
CA LEU A 71 27.14 16.77 -0.03
C LEU A 71 26.76 15.33 0.27
N ILE A 72 27.64 14.63 0.97
CA ILE A 72 27.43 13.24 1.40
C ILE A 72 27.10 13.25 2.90
N PRO A 73 25.97 12.68 3.34
CA PRO A 73 25.64 12.58 4.76
C PRO A 73 26.62 11.66 5.47
N TRP A 74 27.02 12.03 6.68
CA TRP A 74 27.78 11.16 7.57
C TRP A 74 26.82 10.18 8.28
N ASP A 75 26.36 9.18 7.54
CA ASP A 75 25.49 8.12 8.03
C ASP A 75 26.28 6.83 8.33
N ALA A 76 25.56 5.79 8.78
CA ALA A 76 26.17 4.50 9.10
C ALA A 76 26.95 3.89 7.91
N TYR A 77 26.50 4.15 6.68
CA TYR A 77 27.19 3.68 5.49
C TYR A 77 28.56 4.39 5.30
N MET A 78 28.64 5.69 5.57
CA MET A 78 29.92 6.41 5.61
C MET A 78 30.84 5.90 6.71
N GLU A 79 30.31 5.59 7.90
CA GLU A 79 31.10 5.02 9.00
C GLU A 79 31.72 3.66 8.62
N GLU A 80 30.91 2.76 8.05
CA GLU A 80 31.38 1.46 7.53
C GLU A 80 32.46 1.65 6.45
N GLY A 81 32.24 2.58 5.52
CA GLY A 81 33.22 2.92 4.48
C GLY A 81 34.54 3.42 5.06
N GLN A 82 34.49 4.26 6.10
CA GLN A 82 35.68 4.76 6.77
C GLN A 82 36.44 3.64 7.50
N GLU A 83 35.71 2.70 8.10
CA GLU A 83 36.31 1.53 8.75
C GLU A 83 37.03 0.63 7.73
N ILE A 84 36.42 0.39 6.57
CA ILE A 84 37.06 -0.34 5.46
C ILE A 84 38.33 0.39 5.01
N LEU A 85 38.27 1.70 4.80
CA LEU A 85 39.43 2.51 4.38
C LEU A 85 40.55 2.51 5.42
N ARG A 86 40.23 2.46 6.71
CA ARG A 86 41.25 2.34 7.79
C ARG A 86 41.89 0.95 7.84
N SER A 87 41.22 -0.06 7.30
CA SER A 87 41.69 -1.44 7.28
C SER A 87 42.55 -1.80 6.05
N LEU A 88 42.70 -0.87 5.10
CA LEU A 88 43.58 -0.97 3.93
C LEU A 88 44.98 -0.40 4.24
#